data_AF-A0A9X2BJT2-F1
#
_entry.id   AF-A0A9X2BJT2-F1
#
_cell.length_a   1.000
_cell.length_b   1.000
_cell.length_c   1.000
_cell.angle_alpha   90.00
_cell.angle_beta   90.00
_cell.angle_gamma   90.00
#
_symmetry.space_group_name_H-M   'P 1'
#
loop_
_entity.id
_entity.type
_entity.pdbx_description
1 polymer ?
#
loop_
_entity_poly.entity_id
_entity_poly.type
_entity_poly.pdbx_seq_one_letter_code
_entity_poly.pdbx_strand_id
1 'polypeptide(L)'
;MTTLLTKNDQNLYKESQTTTVFIQYHSVCQEVNCNDFSVRGQCFKAQGNRRIEINHNLQKLKTKARENLKIELGKEIYSKRCI
;
A
#
# COMPACT_ATOMS: atom_id res chain seq x y z
N MET A 1 -4.77 26.26 7.16
CA MET A 1 -3.55 25.57 7.67
C MET A 1 -2.89 24.88 6.49
N THR A 2 -1.94 25.59 5.91
CA THR A 2 -1.29 25.38 4.61
C THR A 2 -0.32 24.20 4.66
N THR A 3 -0.52 23.18 3.82
CA THR A 3 0.48 22.13 3.62
C THR A 3 1.57 22.65 2.68
N LEU A 4 2.73 22.95 3.24
CA LEU A 4 3.94 23.25 2.47
C LEU A 4 4.45 21.94 1.86
N LEU A 5 4.32 21.82 0.54
CA LEU A 5 4.98 20.77 -0.24
C LEU A 5 6.43 21.21 -0.49
N THR A 6 7.35 20.73 0.34
CA THR A 6 8.78 20.79 0.03
C THR A 6 9.06 19.77 -1.08
N LYS A 7 9.33 20.28 -2.28
CA LYS A 7 9.84 19.48 -3.41
C LYS A 7 11.28 19.10 -3.09
N ASN A 8 11.57 17.81 -3.04
CA ASN A 8 12.85 17.19 -3.39
C ASN A 8 12.59 15.70 -3.67
N ASP A 9 12.64 15.36 -4.95
CA ASP A 9 12.96 14.06 -5.55
C ASP A 9 12.29 12.77 -5.00
N GLN A 10 11.23 12.37 -5.71
CA GLN A 10 10.79 10.99 -6.00
C GLN A 10 10.26 10.06 -4.89
N ASN A 11 10.09 10.49 -3.64
CA ASN A 11 9.16 9.81 -2.72
C ASN A 11 8.49 10.82 -1.79
N LEU A 12 7.23 11.14 -2.09
CA LEU A 12 6.41 12.01 -1.23
C LEU A 12 5.79 11.15 -0.12
N TYR A 13 6.02 11.48 1.14
CA TYR A 13 5.35 10.82 2.25
C TYR A 13 4.01 11.50 2.56
N LYS A 14 2.98 10.72 2.87
CA LYS A 14 1.64 11.19 3.24
C LYS A 14 1.23 10.57 4.56
N GLU A 15 0.76 11.41 5.47
CA GLU A 15 0.07 11.00 6.67
C GLU A 15 -1.45 11.05 6.45
N SER A 16 -2.16 10.05 6.95
CA SER A 16 -3.62 10.01 6.91
C SER A 16 -4.18 9.50 8.22
N GLN A 17 -5.27 10.10 8.67
CA GLN A 17 -5.98 9.67 9.87
C GLN A 17 -7.25 8.92 9.49
N THR A 18 -7.46 7.78 10.14
CA THR A 18 -8.70 7.00 10.02
C THR A 18 -9.78 7.56 10.94
N THR A 19 -11.03 7.15 10.74
CA THR A 19 -12.18 7.56 11.57
C THR A 19 -11.99 7.21 13.06
N THR A 20 -11.18 6.19 13.36
CA THR A 20 -10.83 5.76 14.72
C THR A 20 -9.58 6.48 15.27
N VAL A 21 -9.18 7.61 14.69
CA VAL A 21 -8.04 8.44 15.11
C VAL A 21 -6.69 7.70 15.00
N PHE A 22 -6.61 6.62 14.21
CA PHE A 22 -5.34 5.94 13.97
C PHE A 22 -4.59 6.60 12.81
N ILE A 23 -3.32 6.96 13.06
CA ILE A 23 -2.43 7.62 12.11
C ILE A 23 -1.72 6.56 11.24
N GLN A 24 -1.79 6.75 9.93
CA GLN A 24 -1.17 5.89 8.94
C GLN A 24 -0.17 6.68 8.09
N TYR A 25 0.94 6.02 7.76
CA TYR A 25 2.00 6.56 6.92
C TYR A 25 2.00 5.85 5.56
N HIS A 26 2.02 6.64 4.51
CA HIS A 26 1.95 6.21 3.13
C HIS A 26 3.09 6.80 2.32
N SER A 27 3.71 5.97 1.49
CA SER A 27 4.66 6.43 0.48
C SER A 27 3.89 6.69 -0.81
N VAL A 28 4.00 7.90 -1.34
CA VAL A 28 3.37 8.31 -2.58
C VAL A 28 4.41 8.28 -3.68
N CYS A 29 4.26 7.30 -4.56
CA CYS A 29 5.06 7.18 -5.77
C CYS A 29 4.27 7.83 -6.91
N GLN A 30 4.87 8.83 -7.55
CA GLN A 30 4.32 9.43 -8.77
C GLN A 30 5.29 9.15 -9.91
N GLU A 31 4.82 8.41 -10.91
CA GLU A 31 5.61 8.18 -12.11
C GLU A 31 5.26 9.21 -13.17
N VAL A 32 6.28 9.84 -13.76
CA VAL A 32 6.13 10.80 -14.86
C VAL A 32 6.10 10.07 -16.22
N ASN A 33 6.57 8.82 -16.28
CA ASN A 33 6.70 8.07 -17.51
C ASN A 33 6.63 6.56 -17.22
N CYS A 34 5.55 5.88 -17.63
CA CYS A 34 5.27 4.47 -17.31
C CYS A 34 6.21 3.44 -17.97
N ASN A 35 7.34 3.90 -18.52
CA ASN A 35 8.19 3.14 -19.42
C ASN A 35 9.24 2.29 -18.69
N ASP A 36 9.52 2.49 -17.40
CA ASP A 36 10.61 1.79 -16.70
C ASP A 36 10.24 1.11 -15.36
N PHE A 37 8.98 1.17 -14.88
CA PHE A 37 8.64 0.53 -13.60
C PHE A 37 8.38 -0.99 -13.69
N SER A 38 8.73 -1.70 -12.61
CA SER A 38 8.37 -3.11 -12.37
C SER A 38 6.85 -3.34 -12.11
N VAL A 39 6.04 -2.27 -12.03
CA VAL A 39 4.58 -2.32 -11.77
C VAL A 39 3.75 -2.03 -13.03
N ARG A 40 4.32 -2.18 -14.23
CA ARG A 40 3.63 -1.99 -15.51
C ARG A 40 2.28 -2.72 -15.60
N GLY A 41 2.16 -3.91 -15.01
CA GLY A 41 0.91 -4.68 -15.00
C GLY A 41 -0.26 -4.01 -14.27
N GLN A 42 0.01 -3.02 -13.42
CA GLN A 42 -1.03 -2.23 -12.76
C GLN A 42 -1.34 -0.93 -13.52
N CYS A 43 -0.59 -0.58 -14.57
CA CYS A 43 -0.76 0.67 -15.32
C CYS A 43 -1.92 0.55 -16.32
N PHE A 44 -3.01 1.26 -16.04
CA PHE A 44 -4.11 1.46 -16.96
C PHE A 44 -3.81 2.70 -17.82
N LYS A 45 -4.04 2.64 -19.14
CA LYS A 45 -3.79 3.73 -20.10
C LYS A 45 -4.79 4.89 -19.94
N ALA A 46 -4.86 5.49 -18.75
CA ALA A 46 -5.65 6.70 -18.50
C ALA A 46 -4.81 7.95 -18.78
N GLN A 47 -5.47 9.06 -19.17
CA GLN A 47 -4.81 10.35 -19.31
C GLN A 47 -4.46 10.94 -17.92
N GLY A 48 -3.16 11.19 -17.69
CA GLY A 48 -2.64 11.85 -16.48
C GLY A 48 -1.59 11.03 -15.72
N ASN A 49 -0.75 11.71 -14.93
CA ASN A 49 0.28 11.05 -14.10
C ASN A 49 -0.37 10.36 -12.90
N ARG A 50 -0.31 9.03 -12.83
CA ARG A 50 -0.86 8.27 -11.70
C ARG A 50 -0.01 8.47 -10.46
N ARG A 51 -0.68 8.75 -9.34
CA ARG A 51 -0.10 8.69 -7.99
C ARG A 51 -0.55 7.38 -7.35
N ILE A 52 0.40 6.60 -6.84
CA ILE A 52 0.14 5.37 -6.09
C ILE A 52 0.54 5.63 -4.65
N GLU A 53 -0.41 5.42 -3.73
CA GLU A 53 -0.16 5.48 -2.29
C GLU A 53 0.07 4.06 -1.75
N ILE A 54 1.26 3.81 -1.22
CA ILE A 54 1.68 2.52 -0.70
C ILE A 54 1.75 2.61 0.84
N ASN A 55 0.91 1.82 1.52
CA ASN A 55 1.02 1.64 2.96
C ASN A 55 1.90 0.42 3.27
N HIS A 56 3.16 0.68 3.61
CA HIS A 56 4.13 -0.38 3.90
C HIS A 56 3.77 -1.19 5.15
N ASN A 57 3.18 -0.57 6.17
CA ASN A 57 2.80 -1.27 7.38
C ASN A 57 1.66 -2.26 7.10
N LEU A 58 0.66 -1.84 6.34
CA LEU A 58 -0.42 -2.71 5.90
C LEU A 58 0.09 -3.89 5.08
N GLN A 59 1.05 -3.67 4.17
CA GLN A 59 1.66 -4.75 3.39
C GLN A 59 2.37 -5.76 4.29
N LYS A 60 3.18 -5.28 5.26
CA LYS A 60 3.84 -6.14 6.25
C LYS A 60 2.84 -6.99 7.04
N LEU A 61 1.75 -6.37 7.51
CA LEU A 61 0.71 -7.07 8.27
C LEU A 61 -0.02 -8.13 7.42
N LYS A 62 -0.33 -7.82 6.16
CA LYS A 62 -0.92 -8.79 5.22
C LYS A 62 0.00 -9.99 4.98
N THR A 63 1.31 -9.76 4.86
CA THR A 63 2.28 -10.85 4.71
C THR A 63 2.30 -11.76 5.94
N LYS A 64 2.41 -11.18 7.14
CA LYS A 64 2.36 -11.95 8.40
C LYS A 64 1.08 -12.75 8.54
N ALA A 65 -0.07 -12.15 8.22
CA ALA A 65 -1.36 -12.84 8.28
C ALA A 65 -1.39 -14.05 7.33
N ARG A 66 -0.85 -13.93 6.11
CA ARG A 66 -0.75 -15.05 5.17
C ARG A 66 0.19 -16.13 5.65
N GLU A 67 1.34 -15.77 6.23
CA GLU A 67 2.28 -16.73 6.80
C GLU A 67 1.65 -17.52 7.94
N ASN A 68 0.95 -16.84 8.85
CA ASN A 68 0.25 -17.49 9.95
C ASN A 68 -0.84 -18.47 9.46
N LEU A 69 -1.57 -18.13 8.40
CA LEU A 69 -2.56 -19.02 7.80
C LEU A 69 -1.95 -20.24 7.11
N LYS A 70 -0.68 -20.18 6.70
CA LYS A 70 0.02 -21.30 6.02
C LYS A 70 0.58 -22.33 6.99
N ILE A 71 0.83 -21.94 8.24
CA ILE A 71 1.29 -22.86 9.29
C ILE A 71 0.17 -23.88 9.59
N GLU A 72 0.55 -25.08 10.04
CA GLU A 72 -0.37 -26.19 10.32
C GLU A 72 -1.51 -25.78 11.26
N LEU A 73 -1.20 -25.13 12.38
CA LEU A 73 -2.18 -24.56 13.29
C LEU A 73 -3.12 -23.55 12.60
N GLY A 74 -2.58 -22.73 11.69
CA GLY A 74 -3.38 -21.80 10.90
C GLY A 74 -4.36 -22.51 9.95
N LYS A 75 -3.91 -23.59 9.31
CA LYS A 75 -4.75 -24.43 8.44
C LYS A 75 -5.85 -25.14 9.24
N GLU A 76 -5.54 -25.70 10.40
CA GLU A 76 -6.51 -26.37 11.27
C GLU A 76 -7.61 -25.43 11.78
N ILE A 77 -7.26 -24.19 12.13
CA ILE A 77 -8.25 -23.19 12.54
C ILE A 77 -9.09 -22.75 11.33
N TYR A 78 -8.45 -22.54 10.18
CA TYR A 78 -9.12 -22.09 8.98
C TYR A 78 -10.05 -23.15 8.38
N SER A 79 -9.68 -24.43 8.42
CA SER A 79 -10.49 -25.55 7.91
C SER A 79 -11.79 -25.78 8.69
N LYS A 80 -11.90 -25.23 9.90
CA LYS A 80 -13.11 -25.27 10.73
C LYS A 80 -14.13 -24.20 10.37
N ARG A 81 -13.81 -23.28 9.46
CA ARG A 81 -14.77 -22.29 8.97
C ARG A 81 -15.77 -22.97 8.04
N CYS A 82 -17.07 -22.74 8.26
CA CYS A 82 -18.10 -23.17 7.31
C CYS A 82 -17.86 -22.48 5.96
N ILE A 83 -17.96 -23.25 4.87
CA ILE A 83 -17.92 -22.77 3.47
C ILE A 83 -19.35 -22.69 2.96
#